data_AF-A0A523UBZ5-F1
#
_entry.id   AF-A0A523UBZ5-F1
#
_cell.length_a   1.000
_cell.length_b   1.000
_cell.length_c   1.000
_cell.angle_alpha   90.00
_cell.angle_beta   90.00
_cell.angle_gamma   90.00
#
_symmetry.space_group_name_H-M   'P 1'
#
loop_
_entity.id
_entity.type
_entity.pdbx_description
1 polymer ?
#
loop_
_entity_poly.entity_id
_entity_poly.type
_entity_poly.pdbx_seq_one_letter_code
_entity_poly.pdbx_strand_id
1 'polypeptide(L)'
;MPAACGIACEVCVIREKGICPGCVAGTDAKAPEMVEWLKGVGISCPVLECAIKSKVDYCLRCEKLPCDVLYEAEFPYSKKLLDMLKDVLKR
;
A
#
# COMPACT_ATOMS: atom_id res chain seq x y z
N MET A 1 3.73 -10.81 6.16
CA MET A 1 4.40 -10.11 5.06
C MET A 1 3.67 -8.80 4.83
N PRO A 2 4.37 -7.66 4.96
CA PRO A 2 3.77 -6.36 4.74
C PRO A 2 3.24 -6.22 3.31
N ALA A 3 2.15 -5.48 3.17
CA ALA A 3 1.65 -5.00 1.88
C ALA A 3 2.60 -3.94 1.31
N ALA A 4 2.48 -3.63 0.02
CA ALA A 4 3.22 -2.54 -0.60
C ALA A 4 3.08 -1.20 0.16
N CYS A 5 1.91 -0.90 0.72
CA CYS A 5 1.71 0.31 1.53
C CYS A 5 2.39 0.26 2.91
N GLY A 6 2.95 -0.87 3.35
CA GLY A 6 3.60 -1.05 4.65
C GLY A 6 2.70 -1.63 5.76
N ILE A 7 1.40 -1.83 5.50
CA ILE A 7 0.50 -2.51 6.44
C ILE A 7 0.86 -3.98 6.55
N ALA A 8 1.07 -4.45 7.77
CA ALA A 8 1.28 -5.87 8.06
C ALA A 8 -0.03 -6.65 7.95
N CYS A 9 -0.30 -7.26 6.79
CA CYS A 9 -1.53 -8.03 6.58
C CYS A 9 -1.63 -9.27 7.49
N GLU A 10 -0.52 -9.76 8.04
CA GLU A 10 -0.46 -10.87 9.01
C GLU A 10 -1.18 -10.60 10.33
N VAL A 11 -1.38 -9.33 10.72
CA VAL A 11 -2.09 -8.94 11.95
C VAL A 11 -3.43 -8.26 11.64
N CYS A 12 -3.91 -8.37 10.40
CA CYS A 12 -5.16 -7.76 9.97
C CYS A 12 -6.33 -8.71 10.26
N VAL A 13 -7.26 -8.28 11.11
CA VAL A 13 -8.45 -9.05 11.50
C VAL A 13 -9.32 -9.48 10.31
N ILE A 14 -9.35 -8.70 9.22
CA ILE A 14 -10.13 -9.05 8.01
C ILE A 14 -9.52 -10.27 7.32
N ARG A 15 -8.19 -10.36 7.30
CA ARG A 15 -7.48 -11.52 6.77
C ARG A 15 -7.60 -12.72 7.69
N GLU A 16 -7.46 -12.54 9.00
CA GLU A 16 -7.62 -13.61 9.99
C GLU A 16 -9.00 -14.28 9.90
N LYS A 17 -10.04 -13.50 9.60
CA LYS A 17 -11.41 -13.99 9.36
C LYS A 17 -11.61 -14.62 7.97
N GLY A 18 -10.59 -14.69 7.13
CA GLY A 18 -10.67 -15.26 5.78
C GLY A 18 -11.44 -14.41 4.76
N ILE A 19 -11.76 -13.15 5.08
CA ILE A 19 -12.55 -12.26 4.21
C ILE A 19 -11.67 -11.65 3.11
N CYS A 20 -10.40 -11.38 3.42
CA CYS A 20 -9.43 -10.82 2.48
C CYS A 20 -8.23 -11.77 2.34
N PRO A 21 -7.73 -12.05 1.12
CA PRO A 21 -6.56 -12.90 0.91
C PRO A 21 -5.26 -12.32 1.49
N GLY A 22 -5.22 -11.01 1.72
CA GLY A 22 -4.07 -10.27 2.22
C GLY A 22 -3.18 -9.76 1.09
N CYS A 23 -2.69 -8.52 1.24
CA CYS A 23 -1.84 -7.89 0.23
C CYS A 23 -0.38 -8.33 0.35
N VAL A 24 0.38 -8.04 -0.71
CA VAL A 24 1.81 -8.38 -0.87
C VAL A 24 2.63 -7.13 -1.23
N ALA A 25 3.95 -7.27 -1.29
CA ALA A 25 4.86 -6.23 -1.78
C ALA A 25 4.60 -5.93 -3.26
N GLY A 26 4.91 -4.72 -3.73
CA GLY A 26 4.66 -4.30 -5.12
C GLY A 26 5.49 -5.04 -6.16
N THR A 27 6.63 -5.62 -5.75
CA THR A 27 7.51 -6.45 -6.59
C THR A 27 7.17 -7.94 -6.55
N ASP A 28 6.16 -8.35 -5.76
CA ASP A 28 5.75 -9.75 -5.68
C ASP A 28 5.01 -10.16 -6.96
N ALA A 29 5.27 -11.37 -7.45
CA ALA A 29 4.61 -11.91 -8.64
C ALA A 29 3.08 -12.01 -8.50
N LYS A 30 2.56 -12.10 -7.27
CA LYS A 30 1.13 -12.14 -6.95
C LYS A 30 0.49 -10.76 -6.83
N ALA A 31 1.27 -9.68 -6.87
CA ALA A 31 0.74 -8.33 -6.73
C ALA A 31 -0.32 -7.96 -7.80
N PRO A 32 -0.15 -8.31 -9.09
CA PRO A 32 -1.19 -8.08 -10.09
C PRO A 32 -2.49 -8.86 -9.82
N GLU A 33 -2.40 -10.10 -9.34
CA GLU A 33 -3.58 -10.91 -8.98
C GLU A 33 -4.36 -10.24 -7.84
N MET A 34 -3.66 -9.69 -6.85
CA MET A 34 -4.28 -8.95 -5.74
C MET A 34 -4.99 -7.68 -6.21
N VAL A 35 -4.45 -6.96 -7.21
CA VAL A 35 -5.13 -5.80 -7.81
C VAL A 35 -6.44 -6.22 -8.47
N GLU A 36 -6.44 -7.30 -9.24
CA GLU A 36 -7.66 -7.79 -9.90
C GLU A 36 -8.69 -8.30 -8.89
N TRP A 37 -8.26 -8.96 -7.81
CA TRP A 37 -9.16 -9.35 -6.72
C TRP A 37 -9.83 -8.12 -6.07
N LEU A 38 -9.04 -7.07 -5.77
CA LEU A 38 -9.57 -5.83 -5.19
C LEU A 38 -10.61 -5.16 -6.10
N LYS A 39 -10.33 -5.08 -7.40
CA LYS A 39 -11.30 -4.58 -8.39
C LYS A 39 -12.58 -5.42 -8.41
N GLY A 40 -12.46 -6.75 -8.32
CA GLY A 40 -13.58 -7.67 -8.26
C GLY A 40 -14.52 -7.45 -7.06
N VAL A 41 -13.99 -6.92 -5.95
CA VAL A 41 -14.77 -6.55 -4.75
C VAL A 41 -15.09 -5.05 -4.69
N GLY A 42 -14.88 -4.31 -5.78
CA GLY A 42 -15.22 -2.88 -5.89
C GLY A 42 -14.24 -1.93 -5.21
N ILE A 43 -13.02 -2.37 -4.90
CA ILE A 43 -11.98 -1.57 -4.27
C ILE A 43 -10.88 -1.25 -5.29
N SER A 44 -10.57 0.02 -5.49
CA SER A 44 -9.36 0.42 -6.21
C SER A 44 -8.20 0.63 -5.22
N CYS A 45 -6.99 0.21 -5.62
CA CYS A 45 -5.78 0.42 -4.81
C CYS A 45 -4.69 1.10 -5.65
N PRO A 46 -4.74 2.44 -5.80
CA PRO A 46 -3.77 3.17 -6.60
C PRO A 46 -2.33 3.03 -6.06
N VAL A 47 -2.18 2.79 -4.76
CA VAL A 47 -0.88 2.56 -4.12
C VAL A 47 -0.22 1.28 -4.61
N LEU A 48 -0.96 0.16 -4.65
CA LEU A 48 -0.44 -1.12 -5.11
C LEU A 48 -0.18 -1.09 -6.63
N GLU A 49 -1.09 -0.51 -7.40
CA GLU A 49 -0.91 -0.33 -8.85
C GLU A 49 0.34 0.51 -9.18
N CYS A 50 0.55 1.60 -8.45
CA CYS A 50 1.75 2.41 -8.58
C CYS A 50 3.02 1.63 -8.20
N ALA A 51 3.00 0.90 -7.08
CA ALA A 51 4.15 0.12 -6.64
C ALA A 51 4.55 -0.95 -7.68
N ILE A 52 3.59 -1.65 -8.27
CA ILE A 52 3.82 -2.62 -9.36
C ILE A 52 4.45 -1.91 -10.56
N LYS A 53 3.82 -0.83 -11.05
CA LYS A 53 4.29 -0.09 -12.25
C LYS A 53 5.68 0.50 -12.06
N SER A 54 5.96 1.02 -10.87
CA SER A 54 7.24 1.64 -10.52
C SER A 54 8.28 0.66 -9.99
N LYS A 55 7.95 -0.65 -9.90
CA LYS A 55 8.83 -1.71 -9.39
C LYS A 55 9.37 -1.41 -7.98
N VAL A 56 8.50 -0.88 -7.13
CA VAL A 56 8.79 -0.58 -5.72
C VAL A 56 8.24 -1.71 -4.85
N ASP A 57 9.05 -2.22 -3.93
CA ASP A 57 8.64 -3.27 -2.99
C ASP A 57 7.65 -2.72 -1.95
N TYR A 58 8.06 -1.67 -1.23
CA TYR A 58 7.31 -1.02 -0.17
C TYR A 58 7.34 0.51 -0.32
N CYS A 59 6.18 1.14 -0.33
CA CYS A 59 6.03 2.59 -0.45
C CYS A 59 6.77 3.35 0.65
N LEU A 60 6.84 2.80 1.87
CA LEU A 60 7.58 3.42 2.98
C LEU A 60 9.11 3.41 2.79
N ARG A 61 9.63 2.68 1.80
CA ARG A 61 11.05 2.71 1.38
C ARG A 61 11.27 3.44 0.06
N CYS A 62 10.20 3.94 -0.55
CA CYS A 62 10.27 4.66 -1.81
C CYS A 62 10.97 6.01 -1.59
N GLU A 63 11.91 6.35 -2.46
CA GLU A 63 12.64 7.64 -2.43
C GLU A 63 11.70 8.85 -2.55
N LYS A 64 10.51 8.66 -3.11
CA LYS A 64 9.49 9.70 -3.28
C LYS A 64 8.60 9.86 -2.05
N LEU A 65 8.80 9.11 -0.97
CA LEU A 65 7.96 9.20 0.23
C LEU A 65 8.16 10.54 0.95
N PRO A 66 7.08 11.26 1.33
CA PRO A 66 5.67 11.03 0.96
C PRO A 66 5.34 11.56 -0.44
N CYS A 67 4.58 10.80 -1.23
CA CYS A 67 4.25 11.12 -2.63
C CYS A 67 2.75 11.39 -2.85
N ASP A 68 2.41 12.04 -3.96
CA ASP A 68 1.04 12.43 -4.31
C ASP A 68 0.07 11.24 -4.32
N VAL A 69 0.51 10.07 -4.81
CA VAL A 69 -0.31 8.84 -4.82
C VAL A 69 -0.78 8.45 -3.42
N LEU A 70 0.08 8.60 -2.40
CA LEU A 70 -0.32 8.32 -1.01
C LEU A 70 -1.25 9.40 -0.46
N TYR A 71 -1.05 10.66 -0.84
CA TYR A 71 -1.93 11.77 -0.45
C TYR A 71 -3.33 11.65 -1.07
N GLU A 72 -3.42 11.21 -2.32
CA GLU A 72 -4.67 11.01 -3.05
C GLU A 72 -5.40 9.74 -2.62
N ALA A 73 -4.66 8.67 -2.31
CA ALA A 73 -5.26 7.41 -1.87
C ALA A 73 -6.01 7.55 -0.54
N GLU A 74 -5.60 8.49 0.33
CA GLU A 74 -6.14 8.77 1.67
C GLU A 74 -6.23 7.55 2.63
N PHE A 75 -5.74 6.39 2.19
CA PHE A 75 -5.70 5.14 2.94
C PHE A 75 -4.43 4.35 2.58
N PRO A 76 -3.73 3.74 3.56
CA PRO A 76 -4.05 3.73 5.00
C PRO A 76 -3.54 4.97 5.75
N TYR A 77 -2.82 5.88 5.08
CA TYR A 77 -2.20 7.04 5.73
C TYR A 77 -3.04 8.28 5.50
N SER A 78 -3.38 8.96 6.61
CA SER A 78 -4.01 10.27 6.53
C SER A 78 -3.02 11.33 6.05
N LYS A 79 -3.55 12.42 5.46
CA LYS A 79 -2.75 13.59 5.07
C LYS A 79 -1.89 14.11 6.22
N LYS A 80 -2.46 14.17 7.43
CA LYS A 80 -1.75 14.58 8.66
C LYS A 80 -0.53 13.70 8.96
N LEU A 81 -0.65 12.38 8.79
CA LEU A 81 0.45 11.45 9.01
C LEU A 81 1.52 11.59 7.92
N LEU A 82 1.11 11.77 6.66
CA LEU A 82 2.04 12.01 5.55
C LEU A 82 2.80 13.34 5.72
N ASP A 83 2.13 14.40 6.17
CA ASP A 83 2.77 15.68 6.49
C ASP A 83 3.80 15.54 7.62
N MET A 84 3.46 14.80 8.67
CA MET A 84 4.41 14.49 9.74
C MET A 84 5.64 13.74 9.22
N LEU A 85 5.45 12.72 8.37
CA LEU A 85 6.57 12.00 7.75
C LEU A 85 7.44 12.93 6.91
N LYS A 86 6.82 13.82 6.13
CA LYS A 86 7.51 14.82 5.31
C LYS A 86 8.44 15.70 6.14
N ASP A 87 7.98 16.14 7.31
CA ASP A 87 8.75 17.03 8.18
C ASP A 87 9.87 16.28 8.92
N VAL A 88 9.65 15.02 9.29
CA VAL A 88 10.69 14.19 9.94
C VAL A 88 11.78 13.81 8.95
N LEU A 89 11.45 13.47 7.70
CA LEU A 89 12.41 13.04 6.67
C LEU A 89 13.28 14.17 6.12
N LYS A 90 12.92 15.44 6.36
CA LYS A 90 13.72 16.62 5.98
C LYS A 90 14.81 16.97 7.00
N ARG A 91 14.79 16.35 8.19
CA ARG A 91 15.80 16.53 9.24
C ARG A 91 17.01 15.65 8.99
#